data_AF-A0A4R8EWF8-F1
#
_entry.id   AF-A0A4R8EWF8-F1
#
_cell.length_a   1.000
_cell.length_b   1.000
_cell.length_c   1.000
_cell.angle_alpha   90.00
_cell.angle_beta   90.00
_cell.angle_gamma   90.00
#
_symmetry.space_group_name_H-M   'P 1'
#
loop_
_entity.id
_entity.type
_entity.pdbx_description
1 polymer ?
#
loop_
_entity_poly.entity_id
_entity_poly.type
_entity_poly.pdbx_seq_one_letter_code
_entity_poly.pdbx_strand_id
1 'polypeptide(L)'
;MQVSLDQLLQALMVRLESLEISIEDLKFRTNVALRLIKKNDLVDEDKVKESVKEELNALNELSEDKMDLSDERIEEISKGIIQWIDNDLDSLKKRMADYQEKMKQLLEQEEAAGNISIAPPELLNQLERTGIGKNQKEKGKNSGNIIIP
;
A
#
# COMPACT_ATOMS: atom_id res chain seq x y z
N MET A 1 6.59 -28.45 -20.20
CA MET A 1 5.30 -28.10 -19.58
C MET A 1 5.01 -26.64 -19.91
N GLN A 2 4.11 -26.37 -20.86
CA GLN A 2 3.54 -25.03 -21.01
C GLN A 2 2.50 -24.87 -19.92
N VAL A 3 2.84 -24.14 -18.85
CA VAL A 3 1.88 -23.76 -17.81
C VAL A 3 0.90 -22.80 -18.47
N SER A 4 -0.39 -23.15 -18.50
CA SER A 4 -1.42 -22.23 -19.01
C SER A 4 -1.62 -21.07 -18.05
N LEU A 5 -2.09 -19.92 -18.55
CA LEU A 5 -2.39 -18.76 -17.72
C LEU A 5 -3.32 -19.12 -16.54
N ASP A 6 -4.30 -20.00 -16.79
CA ASP A 6 -5.23 -20.48 -15.75
C ASP A 6 -4.54 -21.29 -14.65
N GLN A 7 -3.54 -22.11 -14.99
CA GLN A 7 -2.77 -22.85 -13.99
C GLN A 7 -1.91 -21.91 -13.13
N LEU A 8 -1.41 -20.81 -13.72
CA LEU A 8 -0.65 -19.80 -13.00
C LEU A 8 -1.55 -18.96 -12.08
N LEU A 9 -2.75 -18.60 -12.55
CA LEU A 9 -3.77 -17.92 -11.75
C LEU A 9 -4.26 -18.79 -10.58
N GLN A 10 -4.51 -20.08 -10.81
CA GLN A 10 -4.87 -21.02 -9.74
C GLN A 10 -3.75 -21.15 -8.71
N ALA A 11 -2.49 -21.28 -9.15
CA ALA A 11 -1.35 -21.34 -8.25
C ALA A 11 -1.18 -20.04 -7.43
N LEU A 12 -1.46 -18.87 -8.03
CA LEU A 12 -1.45 -17.59 -7.33
C LEU A 12 -2.58 -17.50 -6.31
N MET A 13 -3.81 -17.89 -6.66
CA MET A 13 -4.94 -17.87 -5.72
C MET A 13 -4.69 -18.76 -4.51
N VAL A 14 -4.21 -19.99 -4.71
CA VAL A 14 -3.88 -20.90 -3.59
C VAL A 14 -2.80 -20.31 -2.68
N ARG A 15 -1.80 -19.62 -3.25
CA ARG A 15 -0.79 -18.93 -2.42
C ARG A 15 -1.36 -17.72 -1.69
N LEU A 16 -2.28 -16.99 -2.30
CA LEU A 16 -2.92 -15.83 -1.71
C LEU A 16 -3.81 -16.24 -0.54
N GLU A 17 -4.62 -17.28 -0.71
CA GLU A 17 -5.43 -17.90 0.36
C GLU A 17 -4.53 -18.40 1.51
N SER A 18 -3.42 -19.06 1.19
CA SER A 18 -2.46 -19.53 2.20
C SER A 18 -1.82 -18.37 2.98
N LEU A 19 -1.47 -17.27 2.30
CA LEU A 19 -0.96 -16.06 2.96
C LEU A 19 -2.03 -15.41 3.84
N GLU A 20 -3.27 -15.34 3.38
CA GLU A 20 -4.39 -14.78 4.14
C GLU A 20 -4.60 -15.55 5.44
N ILE A 21 -4.69 -16.89 5.37
CA ILE A 21 -4.80 -17.76 6.56
C ILE A 21 -3.61 -17.56 7.51
N SER A 22 -2.39 -17.46 6.96
CA SER A 22 -1.18 -17.26 7.76
C SER A 22 -1.18 -15.91 8.48
N ILE A 23 -1.68 -14.86 7.83
CA ILE A 23 -1.82 -13.53 8.41
C ILE A 23 -2.90 -13.54 9.50
N GLU A 24 -4.01 -14.24 9.31
CA GLU A 24 -5.06 -14.38 10.33
C GLU A 24 -4.55 -15.10 11.58
N ASP A 25 -3.84 -16.22 11.41
CA ASP A 25 -3.23 -16.95 12.54
C ASP A 25 -2.18 -16.08 13.26
N LEU A 26 -1.34 -15.36 12.52
CA LEU A 26 -0.36 -14.45 13.11
C LEU A 26 -1.05 -13.32 13.90
N LYS A 27 -2.08 -12.69 13.33
CA LYS A 27 -2.89 -11.68 14.04
C LYS A 27 -3.48 -12.25 15.32
N PHE A 28 -4.05 -13.45 15.27
CA PHE A 28 -4.64 -14.11 16.44
C PHE A 28 -3.60 -14.31 17.55
N ARG A 29 -2.45 -14.93 17.24
CA ARG A 29 -1.39 -15.20 18.22
C ARG A 29 -0.81 -13.91 18.81
N THR A 30 -0.54 -12.92 17.97
CA THR A 30 -0.05 -11.60 18.40
C THR A 30 -1.06 -10.91 19.31
N ASN A 31 -2.35 -10.93 18.96
CA ASN A 31 -3.39 -10.34 19.80
C ASN A 31 -3.49 -11.02 21.18
N VAL A 32 -3.41 -12.34 21.22
CA VAL A 32 -3.40 -13.10 22.49
C VAL A 32 -2.17 -12.73 23.33
N ALA A 33 -0.99 -12.67 22.71
CA ALA A 33 0.25 -12.31 23.38
C ALA A 33 0.21 -10.88 23.94
N LEU A 34 -0.17 -9.89 23.13
CA LEU A 34 -0.25 -8.49 23.56
C LEU A 34 -1.27 -8.29 24.70
N ARG A 35 -2.42 -8.97 24.65
CA ARG A 35 -3.40 -8.93 25.74
C ARG A 35 -2.89 -9.59 27.02
N LEU A 36 -2.10 -10.66 26.91
CA LEU A 36 -1.45 -11.28 28.06
C LEU A 36 -0.43 -10.33 28.68
N ILE A 37 0.39 -9.65 27.86
CA ILE A 37 1.38 -8.67 28.32
C ILE A 37 0.66 -7.49 29.00
N LYS A 38 -0.42 -6.97 28.41
CA LYS A 38 -1.22 -5.90 29.03
C LYS A 38 -1.82 -6.31 30.38
N LYS A 39 -2.36 -7.53 30.50
CA LYS A 39 -2.94 -8.04 31.77
C LYS A 39 -1.91 -8.16 32.91
N ASN A 40 -0.62 -8.17 32.58
CA ASN A 40 0.48 -8.20 33.55
C ASN A 40 1.05 -6.79 33.83
N ASP A 41 0.35 -5.72 33.42
CA ASP A 41 0.76 -4.31 33.59
C ASP A 41 2.15 -3.98 33.02
N LEU A 42 2.58 -4.74 32.01
CA LEU A 42 3.88 -4.54 31.35
C LEU A 42 3.82 -3.50 30.20
N VAL A 43 2.61 -3.14 29.76
CA VAL A 43 2.38 -2.15 28.70
C VAL A 43 1.94 -0.84 29.31
N ASP A 44 2.65 0.23 28.97
CA ASP A 44 2.32 1.62 29.34
C ASP A 44 2.34 2.48 28.07
N GLU A 45 1.55 3.54 28.04
CA GLU A 45 1.40 4.43 26.89
C GLU A 45 2.72 5.10 26.51
N ASP A 46 3.50 5.53 27.51
CA ASP A 46 4.82 6.14 27.28
C ASP A 46 5.81 5.15 26.66
N LYS A 47 5.80 3.90 27.13
CA LYS A 47 6.66 2.84 26.58
C LYS A 47 6.28 2.50 25.14
N VAL A 48 4.99 2.51 24.82
CA VAL A 48 4.51 2.29 23.44
C VAL A 48 4.99 3.42 22.54
N LYS A 49 4.89 4.68 22.98
CA LYS A 49 5.38 5.85 22.21
C LYS A 49 6.88 5.78 21.94
N GLU A 50 7.65 5.43 22.96
CA GLU A 50 9.10 5.24 22.82
C GLU A 50 9.41 4.14 21.80
N SER A 51 8.77 2.96 21.92
CA SER A 51 8.96 1.86 20.96
C SER A 51 8.54 2.23 19.53
N VAL A 52 7.45 2.99 19.35
CA VAL A 52 7.02 3.46 18.02
C VAL A 52 8.05 4.42 17.42
N LYS A 53 8.60 5.32 18.24
CA LYS A 53 9.63 6.25 17.79
C LYS A 53 10.92 5.53 17.39
N GLU A 54 11.35 4.54 18.16
CA GLU A 54 12.50 3.69 17.83
C GLU A 54 12.29 2.96 16.51
N GLU A 55 11.11 2.36 16.31
CA GLU A 55 10.78 1.63 15.09
C GLU A 55 10.73 2.55 13.85
N LEU A 56 10.10 3.71 13.95
CA LEU A 56 10.07 4.67 12.83
C LEU A 56 11.47 5.19 12.48
N ASN A 57 12.34 5.40 13.47
CA ASN A 57 13.73 5.77 13.24
C ASN A 57 14.49 4.64 12.54
N ALA A 58 14.36 3.40 13.02
CA ALA A 58 15.01 2.23 12.41
C ALA A 58 14.54 2.02 10.96
N LEU A 59 13.25 2.18 10.70
CA LEU A 59 12.69 2.10 9.34
C LEU A 59 13.21 3.24 8.45
N ASN A 60 13.38 4.44 8.97
CA ASN A 60 13.97 5.56 8.22
C ASN A 60 15.46 5.41 7.94
N GLU A 61 16.19 4.65 8.77
CA GLU A 61 17.59 4.30 8.50
C GLU A 61 17.72 3.26 7.40
N LEU A 62 16.74 2.36 7.29
CA LEU A 62 16.74 1.26 6.32
C LEU A 62 16.12 1.63 4.96
N SER A 63 15.23 2.62 4.95
CA SER A 63 14.40 2.98 3.79
C SER A 63 14.92 4.24 3.11
N GLU A 64 14.89 4.28 1.78
CA GLU A 64 15.21 5.51 1.03
C GLU A 64 14.13 6.59 1.21
N ASP A 65 12.87 6.16 1.42
CA ASP A 65 11.74 7.03 1.72
C ASP A 65 11.63 7.28 3.23
N LYS A 66 11.86 8.53 3.63
CA LYS A 66 11.73 8.95 5.03
C LYS A 66 10.25 9.09 5.41
N MET A 67 9.81 8.24 6.32
CA MET A 67 8.55 8.38 7.03
C MET A 67 8.59 9.59 7.96
N ASP A 68 7.40 10.18 8.16
CA ASP A 68 7.22 11.29 9.07
C ASP A 68 7.46 10.88 10.54
N LEU A 69 8.40 11.57 11.17
CA LEU A 69 8.79 11.41 12.58
C LEU A 69 8.12 12.47 13.47
N SER A 70 7.09 13.16 12.98
CA SER A 70 6.34 14.13 13.78
C SER A 70 5.77 13.49 15.04
N ASP A 71 5.82 14.22 16.15
CA ASP A 71 5.27 13.76 17.43
C ASP A 71 3.76 13.48 17.32
N GLU A 72 3.04 14.23 16.49
CA GLU A 72 1.62 13.99 16.18
C GLU A 72 1.39 12.61 15.54
N ARG A 73 2.26 12.19 14.61
CA ARG A 73 2.16 10.88 13.96
C ARG A 73 2.48 9.75 14.92
N ILE A 74 3.52 9.91 15.74
CA ILE A 74 3.89 8.93 16.77
C ILE A 74 2.74 8.76 17.77
N GLU A 75 2.12 9.86 18.19
CA GLU A 75 0.96 9.85 19.09
C GLU A 75 -0.22 9.10 18.47
N GLU A 76 -0.56 9.38 17.21
CA GLU A 76 -1.68 8.74 16.51
C GLU A 76 -1.50 7.22 16.39
N ILE A 77 -0.29 6.78 16.01
CA ILE A 77 0.06 5.36 15.90
C ILE A 77 -0.01 4.70 17.27
N SER A 78 0.62 5.30 18.28
CA SER A 78 0.70 4.75 19.64
C SER A 78 -0.70 4.58 20.26
N LYS A 79 -1.55 5.61 20.11
CA LYS A 79 -2.95 5.55 20.54
C LYS A 79 -3.73 4.46 19.82
N GLY A 80 -3.47 4.23 18.54
CA GLY A 80 -4.08 3.15 17.79
C GLY A 80 -3.66 1.76 18.28
N ILE A 81 -2.37 1.58 18.58
CA ILE A 81 -1.85 0.33 19.16
C ILE A 81 -2.51 0.07 20.51
N ILE A 82 -2.59 1.08 21.38
CA ILE A 82 -3.22 0.94 22.71
C ILE A 82 -4.70 0.57 22.56
N GLN A 83 -5.47 1.29 21.76
CA GLN A 83 -6.88 0.97 21.52
C GLN A 83 -7.09 -0.47 21.00
N TRP A 84 -6.17 -0.95 20.18
CA TRP A 84 -6.18 -2.32 19.67
C TRP A 84 -5.91 -3.36 20.76
N ILE A 85 -4.87 -3.13 21.58
CA ILE A 85 -4.53 -4.00 22.72
C ILE A 85 -5.68 -4.03 23.74
N ASP A 86 -6.33 -2.88 23.94
CA ASP A 86 -7.43 -2.67 24.87
C ASP A 86 -8.73 -3.36 24.45
N ASN A 87 -8.78 -3.84 23.21
CA ASN A 87 -9.97 -4.46 22.62
C ASN A 87 -11.19 -3.53 22.68
N ASP A 88 -10.97 -2.23 22.47
CA ASP A 88 -12.07 -1.28 22.34
C ASP A 88 -12.76 -1.47 20.98
N LEU A 89 -13.67 -2.44 20.92
CA LEU A 89 -14.40 -2.82 19.72
C LEU A 89 -15.27 -1.69 19.19
N ASP A 90 -15.76 -0.80 20.06
CA ASP A 90 -16.64 0.30 19.66
C ASP A 90 -15.84 1.41 18.98
N SER A 91 -14.67 1.76 19.53
CA SER A 91 -13.74 2.68 18.87
C SER A 91 -13.19 2.11 17.57
N LEU A 92 -12.89 0.80 17.51
CA LEU A 92 -12.41 0.14 16.30
C LEU A 92 -13.47 0.13 15.19
N LYS A 93 -14.74 -0.15 15.52
CA LYS A 93 -15.85 -0.08 14.56
C LYS A 93 -16.03 1.32 14.00
N LYS A 94 -15.94 2.36 14.83
CA LYS A 94 -16.00 3.75 14.38
C LYS A 94 -14.85 4.08 13.43
N ARG A 95 -13.61 3.74 13.81
CA ARG A 95 -12.45 3.93 12.93
C ARG A 95 -12.57 3.18 11.60
N MET A 96 -13.13 1.97 11.60
CA MET A 96 -13.42 1.24 10.37
C MET A 96 -14.47 1.94 9.51
N ALA A 97 -15.54 2.43 10.12
CA ALA A 97 -16.57 3.19 9.41
C ALA A 97 -16.01 4.48 8.80
N ASP A 98 -15.23 5.25 9.56
CA ASP A 98 -14.58 6.47 9.09
C ASP A 98 -13.58 6.18 7.96
N TYR A 99 -12.84 5.07 8.04
CA TYR A 99 -11.93 4.64 6.98
C TYR A 99 -12.67 4.22 5.72
N GLN A 100 -13.76 3.44 5.85
CA GLN A 100 -14.61 3.06 4.73
C GLN A 100 -15.24 4.27 4.06
N GLU A 101 -15.68 5.26 4.85
CA GLU A 101 -16.23 6.50 4.34
C GLU A 101 -15.19 7.33 3.60
N LYS A 102 -13.97 7.48 4.16
CA LYS A 102 -12.84 8.14 3.46
C LYS A 102 -12.47 7.41 2.16
N MET A 103 -12.44 6.08 2.16
CA MET A 103 -12.18 5.29 0.96
C MET A 103 -13.27 5.48 -0.08
N LYS A 104 -14.53 5.46 0.33
CA LYS A 104 -15.66 5.73 -0.55
C LYS A 104 -15.59 7.13 -1.15
N GLN A 105 -15.27 8.14 -0.34
CA GLN A 105 -15.09 9.51 -0.80
C GLN A 105 -13.90 9.65 -1.77
N LEU A 106 -12.80 8.92 -1.55
CA LEU A 106 -11.67 8.87 -2.47
C LEU A 106 -12.06 8.22 -3.81
N LEU A 107 -12.77 7.10 -3.78
CA LEU A 107 -13.29 6.44 -4.99
C LEU A 107 -14.28 7.33 -5.73
N GLU A 108 -15.20 7.98 -5.02
CA GLU A 108 -16.15 8.94 -5.60
C GLU A 108 -15.44 10.19 -6.15
N GLN A 109 -14.34 10.64 -5.53
CA GLN A 109 -13.49 11.71 -6.06
C GLN A 109 -12.71 11.26 -7.29
N GLU A 110 -12.20 10.04 -7.34
CA GLU A 110 -11.54 9.46 -8.51
C GLU A 110 -12.53 9.25 -9.67
N GLU A 111 -13.74 8.80 -9.38
CA GLU A 111 -14.83 8.64 -10.35
C GLU A 111 -15.39 9.99 -10.83
N ALA A 112 -15.54 10.97 -9.92
CA ALA A 112 -15.97 12.34 -10.26
C ALA A 112 -14.88 13.16 -10.96
N ALA A 113 -13.60 12.85 -10.71
CA ALA A 113 -12.44 13.35 -11.47
C ALA A 113 -12.28 12.63 -12.83
N GLY A 114 -13.37 12.08 -13.36
CA GLY A 114 -13.44 11.36 -14.62
C GLY A 114 -12.57 11.97 -15.73
N ASN A 115 -11.75 11.11 -16.33
CA ASN A 115 -10.98 11.32 -17.55
C ASN A 115 -9.81 12.31 -17.50
N ILE A 116 -8.88 12.15 -16.56
CA ILE A 116 -7.47 12.40 -16.93
C ILE A 116 -6.71 11.09 -16.77
N SER A 117 -6.39 10.47 -17.91
CA SER A 117 -5.43 9.37 -18.04
C SER A 117 -4.04 9.87 -17.60
N ILE A 118 -3.85 10.13 -16.31
CA ILE A 118 -2.55 10.35 -15.72
C ILE A 118 -2.09 8.97 -15.30
N ALA A 119 -1.34 8.33 -16.19
CA ALA A 119 -0.58 7.15 -15.83
C ALA A 119 0.22 7.46 -14.54
N PRO A 120 0.31 6.52 -13.58
CA PRO A 120 1.15 6.70 -12.40
C PRO A 120 2.52 7.24 -12.83
N PRO A 121 3.15 8.18 -12.11
CA PRO A 121 4.46 8.73 -12.49
C PRO A 121 5.49 7.63 -12.77
N GLU A 122 5.36 6.52 -12.05
CA GLU A 122 6.16 5.31 -12.21
C GLU A 122 5.95 4.60 -13.57
N LEU A 123 4.74 4.60 -14.09
CA LEU A 123 4.37 4.04 -15.38
C LEU A 123 4.85 4.95 -16.54
N LEU A 124 4.85 6.28 -16.36
CA LEU A 124 5.50 7.23 -17.26
C LEU A 124 7.02 7.02 -17.32
N ASN A 125 7.65 6.86 -16.16
CA ASN A 125 9.09 6.58 -16.05
C ASN A 125 9.45 5.23 -16.70
N GLN A 126 8.60 4.21 -16.58
CA GLN A 126 8.78 2.92 -17.25
C GLN A 126 8.58 3.01 -18.77
N LEU A 127 7.62 3.82 -19.25
CA LEU A 127 7.40 4.05 -20.68
C LEU A 127 8.51 4.87 -21.33
N GLU A 128 9.07 5.87 -20.64
CA GLU A 128 10.26 6.59 -21.09
C GLU A 128 11.47 5.66 -21.18
N ARG A 129 11.66 4.77 -20.21
CA ARG A 129 12.72 3.76 -20.22
C ARG A 129 12.55 2.72 -21.32
N THR A 130 11.31 2.39 -21.70
CA THR A 130 11.01 1.39 -22.75
C THR A 130 10.91 1.99 -24.15
N GLY A 131 10.96 3.32 -24.31
CA GLY A 131 11.21 3.99 -25.60
C GLY A 131 10.11 3.86 -26.66
N ILE A 132 8.90 3.45 -26.29
CA ILE A 132 7.80 3.17 -27.24
C ILE A 132 7.31 4.43 -27.99
N GLY A 133 7.62 5.64 -27.49
CA GLY A 133 7.18 6.92 -28.08
C GLY A 133 8.06 7.54 -29.17
N LYS A 134 9.23 6.98 -29.52
CA LYS A 134 10.17 7.63 -30.48
C LYS A 134 10.13 7.12 -31.92
N ASN A 135 9.37 6.08 -32.26
CA ASN A 135 9.43 5.43 -33.59
C ASN A 135 8.21 5.63 -34.52
N GLN A 136 7.40 6.70 -34.34
CA GLN A 136 6.29 7.00 -35.27
C GLN A 136 6.31 8.38 -35.94
N LYS A 137 7.41 9.13 -35.90
CA LYS A 137 7.52 10.46 -36.57
C LYS A 137 8.45 10.53 -37.80
N GLU A 138 8.87 9.40 -38.38
CA GLU A 138 9.74 9.41 -39.58
C GLU A 138 9.28 8.51 -40.74
N LYS A 139 7.97 8.44 -41.01
CA LYS A 139 7.48 7.98 -42.32
C LYS A 139 6.39 8.90 -42.87
N GLY A 140 6.82 10.03 -43.42
CA GLY A 140 5.89 10.91 -44.13
C GLY A 140 6.44 12.28 -44.47
N LYS A 141 7.48 12.34 -45.30
CA LYS A 141 7.74 13.41 -46.28
C LYS A 141 9.11 13.20 -46.93
N ASN A 142 9.11 12.66 -48.14
CA ASN A 142 10.07 13.14 -49.12
C ASN A 142 9.34 13.33 -50.46
N SER A 143 9.21 14.61 -50.82
CA SER A 143 8.69 15.12 -52.07
C SER A 143 9.75 15.06 -53.16
N GLY A 144 9.42 14.60 -54.36
CA GLY A 144 10.30 14.79 -55.52
C GLY A 144 9.96 13.93 -56.73
N ASN A 145 9.22 14.53 -57.66
CA ASN A 145 9.08 14.18 -59.08
C ASN A 145 10.24 13.37 -59.70
N ILE A 146 9.94 12.22 -60.32
CA ILE A 146 10.51 11.81 -61.62
C ILE A 146 9.42 11.10 -62.45
N ILE A 147 9.29 11.55 -63.70
CA ILE A 147 8.39 11.07 -64.75
C ILE A 147 9.01 9.86 -65.48
N ILE A 148 8.18 8.81 -65.63
CA ILE A 148 8.00 7.73 -66.64
C ILE A 148 8.96 7.75 -67.88
N PRO A 149 9.43 6.59 -68.39
CA PRO A 149 8.64 5.64 -69.21
C PRO A 149 8.37 4.26 -68.57
#